data_AF-A0A4Y9XRP3-F1
#
_entry.id   AF-A0A4Y9XRP3-F1
#
_cell.length_a   1.000
_cell.length_b   1.000
_cell.length_c   1.000
_cell.angle_alpha   90.00
_cell.angle_beta   90.00
_cell.angle_gamma   90.00
#
_symmetry.space_group_name_H-M   'P 1'
#
loop_
_entity.id
_entity.type
_entity.pdbx_description
1 polymer ?
#
loop_
_entity_poly.entity_id
_entity_poly.type
_entity_poly.pdbx_seq_one_letter_code
_entity_poly.pdbx_strand_id
1 'polypeptide(L)'
;MPAERKQNRRVRKPTHTRTSQRRRTETDRNPLFPLPTLSIADTGEPVIATSVLPHAEIGNSRGLTWTVNERPAAQLQKGRLITMSTGGEVTGIGRLSAVMDLRRHWVTFAVTGANLPCDIRVPIPWAILEGLESFTHQHHYFSLNNTPPPHASFRDIPAFHDIHYNPYEFDLEEKDIASYTRRIATITGANT
;
A
#
# COMPACT_ATOMS: atom_id res chain seq x y z
N MET A 1 -40.95 -37.74 73.76
CA MET A 1 -41.50 -37.95 72.40
C MET A 1 -40.61 -37.21 71.40
N PRO A 2 -39.71 -37.90 70.69
CA PRO A 2 -38.77 -37.29 69.75
C PRO A 2 -39.40 -37.11 68.35
N ALA A 3 -39.23 -35.93 67.75
CA ALA A 3 -39.65 -35.66 66.37
C ALA A 3 -38.43 -35.63 65.43
N GLU A 4 -38.62 -36.26 64.28
CA GLU A 4 -37.63 -36.71 63.31
C GLU A 4 -36.86 -35.59 62.59
N ARG A 5 -35.55 -35.77 62.46
CA ARG A 5 -34.69 -35.02 61.54
C ARG A 5 -34.79 -35.62 60.12
N LYS A 6 -35.46 -34.92 59.20
CA LYS A 6 -35.37 -35.20 57.75
C LYS A 6 -34.16 -34.47 57.14
N GLN A 7 -33.14 -35.24 56.76
CA GLN A 7 -31.99 -34.77 55.97
C GLN A 7 -32.38 -34.65 54.48
N ASN A 8 -32.37 -33.42 53.95
CA ASN A 8 -32.49 -33.19 52.51
C ASN A 8 -31.11 -33.18 51.84
N ARG A 9 -30.86 -34.22 51.06
CA ARG A 9 -29.65 -34.48 50.27
C ARG A 9 -29.73 -33.68 48.96
N ARG A 10 -29.01 -32.55 48.86
CA ARG A 10 -28.90 -31.78 47.60
C ARG A 10 -27.94 -32.47 46.64
N VAL A 11 -28.50 -33.01 45.56
CA VAL A 11 -27.78 -33.53 44.39
C VAL A 11 -27.14 -32.36 43.63
N ARG A 12 -25.80 -32.31 43.59
CA ARG A 12 -25.05 -31.37 42.75
C ARG A 12 -25.08 -31.86 41.31
N LYS A 13 -25.64 -31.04 40.40
CA LYS A 13 -25.56 -31.28 38.95
C LYS A 13 -24.12 -31.00 38.47
N PRO A 14 -23.56 -31.82 37.57
CA PRO A 14 -22.25 -31.59 36.99
C PRO A 14 -22.32 -30.40 36.02
N THR A 15 -21.51 -29.38 36.30
CA THR A 15 -21.26 -28.25 35.41
C THR A 15 -20.47 -28.75 34.21
N HIS A 16 -21.12 -28.91 33.06
CA HIS A 16 -20.43 -29.12 31.79
C HIS A 16 -19.66 -27.86 31.43
N THR A 17 -18.36 -27.85 31.73
CA THR A 17 -17.40 -26.90 31.21
C THR A 17 -17.30 -27.12 29.70
N ARG A 18 -18.07 -26.35 28.92
CA ARG A 18 -17.87 -26.21 27.48
C ARG A 18 -16.50 -25.59 27.27
N THR A 19 -15.51 -26.43 27.04
CA THR A 19 -14.24 -26.05 26.44
C THR A 19 -14.57 -25.43 25.10
N SER A 20 -14.66 -24.10 25.04
CA SER A 20 -14.69 -23.39 23.77
C SER A 20 -13.35 -23.69 23.11
N GLN A 21 -13.34 -24.68 22.22
CA GLN A 21 -12.33 -24.83 21.20
C GLN A 21 -12.28 -23.50 20.48
N ARG A 22 -11.31 -22.69 20.90
CA ARG A 22 -10.89 -21.48 20.23
C ARG A 22 -10.41 -21.97 18.87
N ARG A 23 -11.33 -22.04 17.90
CA ARG A 23 -11.01 -22.09 16.48
C ARG A 23 -10.03 -20.94 16.31
N ARG A 24 -8.74 -21.27 16.29
CA ARG A 24 -7.74 -20.43 15.62
C ARG A 24 -8.30 -20.32 14.22
N THR A 25 -8.97 -19.20 13.96
CA THR A 25 -9.13 -18.72 12.60
C THR A 25 -7.73 -18.73 12.06
N GLU A 26 -7.54 -19.62 11.10
CA GLU A 26 -6.42 -19.71 10.18
C GLU A 26 -6.36 -18.37 9.44
N THR A 27 -6.01 -17.31 10.16
CA THR A 27 -5.74 -15.99 9.59
C THR A 27 -4.51 -16.19 8.73
N ASP A 28 -4.79 -16.30 7.44
CA ASP A 28 -3.93 -15.95 6.32
C ASP A 28 -2.46 -16.16 6.58
N ARG A 29 -1.98 -17.34 6.20
CA ARG A 29 -0.58 -17.50 5.83
C ARG A 29 -0.35 -16.74 4.53
N ASN A 30 -0.36 -15.41 4.58
CA ASN A 30 0.11 -14.62 3.46
C ASN A 30 1.55 -15.08 3.19
N PRO A 31 1.85 -15.55 1.96
CA PRO A 31 3.19 -16.02 1.64
C PRO A 31 4.18 -14.88 1.88
N LEU A 32 5.20 -15.17 2.69
CA LEU A 32 6.34 -14.28 2.86
C LEU A 32 7.19 -14.43 1.60
N PHE A 33 7.24 -13.36 0.81
CA PHE A 33 8.14 -13.28 -0.34
C PHE A 33 9.44 -12.61 0.10
N PRO A 34 10.61 -13.20 -0.19
CA PRO A 34 11.88 -12.54 0.10
C PRO A 34 11.99 -11.25 -0.71
N LEU A 35 12.71 -10.26 -0.18
CA LEU A 35 13.02 -9.06 -0.95
C LEU A 35 13.79 -9.41 -2.25
N PRO A 36 13.54 -8.68 -3.35
CA PRO A 36 14.23 -8.95 -4.61
C PRO A 36 15.68 -8.50 -4.52
N THR A 37 16.58 -9.22 -5.18
CA THR A 37 17.97 -8.77 -5.30
C THR A 37 18.03 -7.63 -6.32
N LEU A 38 18.38 -6.43 -5.86
CA LEU A 38 18.60 -5.26 -6.72
C LEU A 38 20.11 -5.03 -6.92
N SER A 39 20.54 -4.75 -8.15
CA SER A 39 21.96 -4.63 -8.50
C SER A 39 22.23 -3.52 -9.54
N ILE A 40 21.90 -2.28 -9.21
CA ILE A 40 22.41 -1.11 -9.93
C ILE A 40 23.78 -0.71 -9.34
N ALA A 41 24.72 -0.35 -10.20
CA ALA A 41 26.02 0.15 -9.76
C ALA A 41 25.87 1.44 -8.95
N ASP A 42 26.66 1.58 -7.90
CA ASP A 42 26.71 2.82 -7.13
C ASP A 42 27.34 3.93 -7.99
N THR A 43 26.56 4.96 -8.31
CA THR A 43 26.98 6.12 -9.11
C THR A 43 27.36 7.31 -8.24
N GLY A 44 27.30 7.19 -6.90
CA GLY A 44 27.42 8.31 -5.97
C GLY A 44 26.18 9.21 -5.89
N GLU A 45 25.11 8.89 -6.65
CA GLU A 45 23.81 9.53 -6.51
C GLU A 45 23.17 9.16 -5.15
N PRO A 46 22.39 10.07 -4.54
CA PRO A 46 21.73 9.78 -3.27
C PRO A 46 20.71 8.65 -3.41
N VAL A 47 20.81 7.66 -2.52
CA VAL A 47 19.90 6.51 -2.45
C VAL A 47 18.88 6.71 -1.34
N ILE A 48 17.59 6.59 -1.66
CA ILE A 48 16.51 6.75 -0.69
C ILE A 48 16.20 5.39 -0.04
N ALA A 49 16.54 5.25 1.24
CA ALA A 49 16.17 4.08 2.03
C ALA A 49 14.65 4.06 2.28
N THR A 50 14.00 2.95 1.94
CA THR A 50 12.55 2.82 1.98
C THR A 50 12.14 1.55 2.74
N SER A 51 11.43 1.72 3.87
CA SER A 51 10.87 0.59 4.61
C SER A 51 9.58 0.11 3.93
N VAL A 52 9.49 -1.19 3.65
CA VAL A 52 8.34 -1.83 3.02
C VAL A 52 7.72 -2.91 3.91
N LEU A 53 6.44 -3.18 3.71
CA LEU A 53 5.76 -4.31 4.35
C LEU A 53 6.40 -5.63 3.91
N PRO A 54 6.44 -6.64 4.80
CA PRO A 54 7.07 -7.94 4.51
C PRO A 54 6.25 -8.82 3.53
N HIS A 55 5.00 -8.45 3.26
CA HIS A 55 4.12 -9.19 2.37
C HIS A 55 4.03 -8.46 1.03
N ALA A 56 4.61 -9.04 -0.01
CA ALA A 56 4.40 -8.57 -1.37
C ALA A 56 3.04 -9.07 -1.89
N GLU A 57 2.41 -8.25 -2.72
CA GLU A 57 1.18 -8.60 -3.44
C GLU A 57 1.50 -8.92 -4.89
N ILE A 58 0.75 -9.83 -5.50
CA ILE A 58 0.78 -9.99 -6.95
C ILE A 58 0.03 -8.79 -7.53
N GLY A 59 0.77 -7.86 -8.14
CA GLY A 59 0.21 -6.65 -8.71
C GLY A 59 -0.59 -6.93 -10.00
N ASN A 60 -1.22 -5.89 -10.54
CA ASN A 60 -1.82 -5.93 -11.88
C ASN A 60 -0.76 -6.04 -13.00
N SER A 61 0.51 -5.84 -12.65
CA SER A 61 1.67 -5.90 -13.52
C SER A 61 2.27 -7.32 -13.55
N ARG A 62 3.44 -7.47 -14.20
CA ARG A 62 4.14 -8.76 -14.34
C ARG A 62 4.95 -9.17 -13.10
N GLY A 63 4.85 -8.45 -11.99
CA GLY A 63 5.76 -8.57 -10.86
C GLY A 63 5.11 -8.55 -9.48
N LEU A 64 5.93 -8.80 -8.47
CA LEU A 64 5.56 -8.62 -7.06
C LEU A 64 5.59 -7.14 -6.72
N THR A 65 4.59 -6.67 -5.97
CA THR A 65 4.48 -5.29 -5.51
C THR A 65 4.69 -5.21 -4.01
N TRP A 66 5.69 -4.46 -3.56
CA TRP A 66 5.92 -4.16 -2.15
C TRP A 66 5.28 -2.83 -1.78
N THR A 67 4.59 -2.77 -0.64
CA THR A 67 3.94 -1.52 -0.18
C THR A 67 4.83 -0.82 0.83
N VAL A 68 5.07 0.47 0.66
CA VAL A 68 5.84 1.29 1.61
C VAL A 68 5.10 1.35 2.95
N ASN A 69 5.81 1.05 4.03
CA ASN A 69 5.27 0.99 5.40
C ASN A 69 5.49 2.28 6.18
N GLU A 70 6.62 2.95 5.95
CA GLU A 70 7.01 4.16 6.67
C GLU A 70 7.38 5.28 5.71
N ARG A 71 7.18 6.52 6.14
CA ARG A 71 7.53 7.68 5.32
C ARG A 71 9.05 7.71 5.07
N PRO A 72 9.50 7.66 3.81
CA PRO A 72 10.93 7.77 3.49
C PRO A 72 11.46 9.18 3.80
N ALA A 73 12.78 9.28 3.99
CA ALA A 73 13.45 10.55 4.32
C ALA A 73 13.29 11.62 3.22
N ALA A 74 13.07 11.20 1.98
CA ALA A 74 12.74 12.04 0.84
C ALA A 74 11.58 11.42 0.06
N GLN A 75 10.78 12.24 -0.62
CA GLN A 75 9.70 11.73 -1.46
C GLN A 75 10.25 10.91 -2.63
N LEU A 76 9.53 9.85 -2.99
CA LEU A 76 9.90 8.93 -4.05
C LEU A 76 9.44 9.46 -5.41
N GLN A 77 10.33 9.42 -6.39
CA GLN A 77 10.10 9.98 -7.72
C GLN A 77 10.74 9.10 -8.79
N LYS A 78 10.17 9.10 -10.01
CA LYS A 78 10.82 8.51 -11.20
C LYS A 78 12.27 8.98 -11.32
N GLY A 79 13.15 8.07 -11.71
CA GLY A 79 14.60 8.29 -11.85
C GLY A 79 15.41 8.14 -10.56
N ARG A 80 14.80 8.17 -9.36
CA ARG A 80 15.53 8.10 -8.09
C ARG A 80 16.02 6.69 -7.77
N LEU A 81 17.19 6.63 -7.13
CA LEU A 81 17.75 5.40 -6.58
C LEU A 81 17.12 5.09 -5.22
N ILE A 82 16.84 3.81 -4.98
CA ILE A 82 16.23 3.34 -3.74
C ILE A 82 16.92 2.07 -3.23
N THR A 83 16.81 1.85 -1.93
CA THR A 83 16.95 0.52 -1.31
C THR A 83 15.65 0.22 -0.57
N MET A 84 15.22 -1.03 -0.60
CA MET A 84 14.07 -1.48 0.16
C MET A 84 14.56 -2.26 1.38
N SER A 85 13.90 -2.08 2.51
CA SER A 85 14.15 -2.86 3.71
C SER A 85 12.86 -3.38 4.34
N THR A 86 12.95 -4.58 4.88
CA THR A 86 12.00 -5.13 5.85
C THR A 86 12.70 -5.22 7.21
N GLY A 87 12.03 -5.75 8.24
CA GLY A 87 12.62 -5.89 9.57
C GLY A 87 13.88 -6.78 9.65
N GLY A 88 14.18 -7.58 8.61
CA GLY A 88 15.34 -8.48 8.60
C GLY A 88 16.13 -8.55 7.30
N GLU A 89 15.66 -7.91 6.23
CA GLU A 89 16.30 -7.95 4.91
C GLU A 89 16.44 -6.53 4.35
N VAL A 90 17.50 -6.32 3.58
CA VAL A 90 17.74 -5.09 2.83
C VAL A 90 18.16 -5.47 1.43
N THR A 91 17.59 -4.82 0.42
CA THR A 91 18.00 -5.02 -0.98
C THR A 91 19.33 -4.34 -1.28
N GLY A 92 19.92 -4.63 -2.44
CA GLY A 92 20.86 -3.70 -3.07
C GLY A 92 20.14 -2.46 -3.64
N ILE A 93 20.83 -1.74 -4.53
CA ILE A 93 20.33 -0.49 -5.13
C ILE A 93 19.45 -0.79 -6.35
N GLY A 94 18.25 -0.22 -6.38
CA GLY A 94 17.37 -0.18 -7.54
C GLY A 94 17.01 1.24 -7.95
N ARG A 95 16.27 1.40 -9.05
CA ARG A 95 15.83 2.71 -9.56
C ARG A 95 14.35 2.69 -9.88
N LEU A 96 13.63 3.74 -9.46
CA LEU A 96 12.23 3.93 -9.85
C LEU A 96 12.18 4.37 -11.31
N SER A 97 11.54 3.60 -12.19
CA SER A 97 11.62 3.83 -13.65
C SER A 97 10.36 4.43 -14.26
N ALA A 98 9.20 3.87 -13.97
CA ALA A 98 7.92 4.28 -14.56
C ALA A 98 6.78 4.11 -13.56
N VAL A 99 5.69 4.87 -13.75
CA VAL A 99 4.43 4.65 -13.02
C VAL A 99 3.67 3.52 -13.71
N MET A 100 3.42 2.44 -12.98
CA MET A 100 2.73 1.23 -13.44
C MET A 100 1.24 1.23 -13.14
N ASP A 101 0.85 1.87 -12.03
CA ASP A 101 -0.54 1.97 -11.60
C ASP A 101 -0.73 3.27 -10.81
N LEU A 102 -1.89 3.92 -11.00
CA LEU A 102 -2.27 5.15 -10.33
C LEU A 102 -3.67 4.98 -9.74
N ARG A 103 -3.75 5.11 -8.42
CA ARG A 103 -4.97 4.95 -7.63
C ARG A 103 -5.20 6.20 -6.80
N ARG A 104 -6.38 6.32 -6.16
CA ARG A 104 -6.72 7.53 -5.39
C ARG A 104 -5.65 7.88 -4.37
N HIS A 105 -5.20 6.91 -3.59
CA HIS A 105 -4.28 7.15 -2.48
C HIS A 105 -2.87 6.60 -2.70
N TRP A 106 -2.65 5.95 -3.84
CA TRP A 106 -1.42 5.18 -4.09
C TRP A 106 -0.94 5.35 -5.53
N VAL A 107 0.37 5.41 -5.69
CA VAL A 107 1.06 5.26 -6.97
C VAL A 107 1.96 4.03 -6.89
N THR A 108 2.05 3.28 -7.97
CA THR A 108 2.94 2.11 -8.07
C THR A 108 4.04 2.40 -9.08
N PHE A 109 5.30 2.31 -8.67
CA PHE A 109 6.46 2.49 -9.54
C PHE A 109 7.10 1.15 -9.87
N ALA A 110 7.52 0.97 -11.12
CA ALA A 110 8.41 -0.13 -11.50
C ALA A 110 9.83 0.11 -10.98
N VAL A 111 10.43 -0.93 -10.41
CA VAL A 111 11.80 -0.89 -9.90
C VAL A 111 12.72 -1.61 -10.90
N THR A 112 13.71 -0.90 -11.42
CA THR A 112 14.77 -1.50 -12.25
C THR A 112 15.98 -1.87 -11.41
N GLY A 113 16.79 -2.79 -11.94
CA GLY A 113 17.93 -3.39 -11.23
C GLY A 113 17.60 -4.70 -10.52
N ALA A 114 16.34 -5.10 -10.49
CA ALA A 114 15.92 -6.36 -9.91
C ALA A 114 16.18 -7.56 -10.83
N ASN A 115 16.50 -8.71 -10.23
CA ASN A 115 16.61 -9.99 -10.95
C ASN A 115 15.26 -10.52 -11.48
N LEU A 116 14.16 -10.10 -10.86
CA LEU A 116 12.78 -10.40 -11.26
C LEU A 116 11.97 -9.09 -11.31
N PRO A 117 10.96 -8.98 -12.17
CA PRO A 117 10.10 -7.81 -12.19
C PRO A 117 9.51 -7.52 -10.80
N CYS A 118 9.76 -6.32 -10.29
CA CYS A 118 9.20 -5.86 -9.03
C CYS A 118 8.76 -4.40 -9.11
N ASP A 119 7.74 -4.11 -8.32
CA ASP A 119 7.15 -2.79 -8.20
C ASP A 119 7.10 -2.36 -6.73
N ILE A 120 7.01 -1.05 -6.50
CA ILE A 120 6.80 -0.47 -5.18
C ILE A 120 5.57 0.44 -5.19
N ARG A 121 4.64 0.16 -4.27
CA ARG A 121 3.42 0.94 -4.06
C ARG A 121 3.65 1.95 -2.94
N VAL A 122 3.51 3.22 -3.30
CA VAL A 122 3.84 4.37 -2.45
C VAL A 122 2.57 5.20 -2.24
N PRO A 123 2.26 5.64 -1.01
CA PRO A 123 1.21 6.61 -0.79
C PRO A 123 1.49 7.92 -1.51
N ILE A 124 0.47 8.54 -2.09
CA ILE A 124 0.60 9.78 -2.88
C ILE A 124 1.37 10.90 -2.12
N PRO A 125 1.14 11.16 -0.81
CA PRO A 125 1.92 12.18 -0.09
C PRO A 125 3.42 11.92 0.00
N TRP A 126 3.85 10.67 -0.18
CA TRP A 126 5.25 10.25 -0.10
C TRP A 126 5.89 10.13 -1.47
N ALA A 127 5.17 10.45 -2.54
CA ALA A 127 5.63 10.42 -3.90
C ALA A 127 5.60 11.81 -4.55
N ILE A 128 6.46 12.01 -5.54
CA ILE A 128 6.38 13.15 -6.47
C ILE A 128 5.79 12.63 -7.77
N LEU A 129 4.60 13.13 -8.11
CA LEU A 129 3.99 12.93 -9.42
C LEU A 129 4.31 14.13 -10.30
N GLU A 130 4.67 13.89 -11.55
CA GLU A 130 5.06 14.95 -12.49
C GLU A 130 4.20 14.90 -13.75
N GLY A 131 4.04 16.05 -14.39
CA GLY A 131 3.39 16.20 -15.68
C GLY A 131 2.05 15.46 -15.82
N LEU A 132 2.02 14.44 -16.68
CA LEU A 132 0.78 13.73 -16.98
C LEU A 132 0.25 12.95 -15.76
N GLU A 133 1.11 12.45 -14.89
CA GLU A 133 0.67 11.67 -13.72
C GLU A 133 -0.02 12.55 -12.67
N SER A 134 0.53 13.74 -12.36
CA SER A 134 -0.10 14.70 -11.46
C SER A 134 -1.39 15.25 -12.07
N PHE A 135 -1.38 15.59 -13.37
CA PHE A 135 -2.57 16.04 -14.08
C PHE A 135 -3.69 15.00 -14.03
N THR A 136 -3.36 13.74 -14.36
CA THR A 136 -4.32 12.64 -14.35
C THR A 136 -4.87 12.41 -12.95
N HIS A 137 -4.01 12.41 -11.93
CA HIS A 137 -4.44 12.23 -10.55
C HIS A 137 -5.38 13.32 -10.10
N GLN A 138 -5.04 14.59 -10.32
CA GLN A 138 -5.84 15.74 -9.90
C GLN A 138 -7.21 15.79 -10.60
N HIS A 139 -7.24 15.60 -11.92
CA HIS A 139 -8.46 15.77 -12.72
C HIS A 139 -9.37 14.53 -12.72
N HIS A 140 -8.79 13.34 -12.53
CA HIS A 140 -9.54 12.09 -12.54
C HIS A 140 -9.58 11.41 -11.18
N TYR A 141 -9.23 12.11 -10.09
CA TYR A 141 -9.17 11.56 -8.73
C TYR A 141 -10.38 10.68 -8.38
N PHE A 142 -11.60 11.20 -8.56
CA PHE A 142 -12.82 10.46 -8.23
C PHE A 142 -13.11 9.29 -9.18
N SER A 143 -12.51 9.26 -10.36
CA SER A 143 -12.58 8.14 -11.30
C SER A 143 -11.52 7.06 -11.03
N LEU A 144 -10.46 7.37 -10.27
CA LEU A 144 -9.45 6.39 -9.90
C LEU A 144 -9.98 5.36 -8.90
N ASN A 145 -9.39 4.16 -8.92
CA ASN A 145 -9.71 3.10 -7.98
C ASN A 145 -9.38 3.54 -6.54
N ASN A 146 -10.37 3.39 -5.64
CA ASN A 146 -10.24 3.75 -4.22
C ASN A 146 -9.72 2.60 -3.33
N THR A 147 -9.41 1.45 -3.92
CA THR A 147 -8.79 0.34 -3.21
C THR A 147 -7.33 0.24 -3.63
N PRO A 148 -6.35 0.07 -2.72
CA PRO A 148 -6.52 0.00 -1.28
C PRO A 148 -6.88 1.37 -0.65
N PRO A 149 -7.44 1.37 0.58
CA PRO A 149 -7.73 2.61 1.32
C PRO A 149 -6.45 3.42 1.60
N PRO A 150 -6.54 4.67 2.07
CA PRO A 150 -5.37 5.44 2.48
C PRO A 150 -4.44 4.68 3.42
N HIS A 151 -3.13 4.95 3.32
CA HIS A 151 -2.15 4.39 4.25
C HIS A 151 -2.53 4.68 5.70
N ALA A 152 -2.26 3.74 6.61
CA ALA A 152 -2.70 3.80 8.00
C ALA A 152 -2.22 5.06 8.75
N SER A 153 -1.09 5.64 8.37
CA SER A 153 -0.57 6.91 8.90
C SER A 153 -1.48 8.12 8.63
N PHE A 154 -2.42 8.01 7.68
CA PHE A 154 -3.38 9.08 7.36
C PHE A 154 -4.75 8.84 7.98
N ARG A 155 -4.91 7.77 8.78
CA ARG A 155 -6.20 7.38 9.35
C ARG A 155 -6.84 8.45 10.22
N ASP A 156 -6.06 9.29 10.88
CA ASP A 156 -6.57 10.31 11.80
C ASP A 156 -6.73 11.70 11.13
N ILE A 157 -6.49 11.81 9.81
CA ILE A 157 -6.57 13.07 9.08
C ILE A 157 -7.98 13.21 8.48
N PRO A 158 -8.79 14.22 8.89
CA PRO A 158 -10.18 14.35 8.43
C PRO A 158 -10.35 14.46 6.91
N ALA A 159 -9.37 15.08 6.22
CA ALA A 159 -9.38 15.23 4.77
C ALA A 159 -9.40 13.88 4.02
N PHE A 160 -8.97 12.78 4.65
CA PHE A 160 -9.00 11.44 4.08
C PHE A 160 -10.29 10.65 4.39
N HIS A 161 -11.21 11.23 5.17
CA HIS A 161 -12.49 10.59 5.51
C HIS A 161 -13.63 11.01 4.58
N ASP A 162 -13.53 12.19 3.97
CA ASP A 162 -14.52 12.68 3.03
C ASP A 162 -14.29 12.09 1.63
N ILE A 163 -15.22 11.23 1.20
CA ILE A 163 -15.17 10.55 -0.11
C ILE A 163 -15.42 11.48 -1.30
N HIS A 164 -15.97 12.68 -1.05
CA HIS A 164 -16.29 13.70 -2.06
C HIS A 164 -15.24 14.81 -2.10
N TYR A 165 -14.20 14.71 -1.29
CA TYR A 165 -13.10 15.64 -1.24
C TYR A 165 -11.82 15.01 -1.79
N ASN A 166 -11.06 15.78 -2.56
CA ASN A 166 -9.71 15.40 -2.98
C ASN A 166 -8.71 16.06 -2.01
N PRO A 167 -8.01 15.29 -1.16
CA PRO A 167 -7.04 15.85 -0.22
C PRO A 167 -5.70 16.22 -0.87
N TYR A 168 -5.57 16.05 -2.18
CA TYR A 168 -4.34 16.27 -2.94
C TYR A 168 -4.48 17.44 -3.91
N GLU A 169 -3.44 18.26 -3.94
CA GLU A 169 -3.29 19.37 -4.88
C GLU A 169 -1.88 19.32 -5.46
N PHE A 170 -1.76 19.55 -6.77
CA PHE A 170 -0.49 19.60 -7.47
C PHE A 170 -0.36 20.94 -8.19
N ASP A 171 0.86 21.46 -8.20
CA ASP A 171 1.19 22.66 -8.95
C ASP A 171 1.26 22.32 -10.45
N LEU A 172 0.16 22.58 -11.16
CA LEU A 172 0.05 22.39 -12.61
C LEU A 172 0.04 23.74 -13.29
N GLU A 173 0.95 23.95 -14.24
CA GLU A 173 0.94 25.16 -15.05
C GLU A 173 -0.22 25.12 -16.06
N GLU A 174 -0.89 26.25 -16.26
CA GLU A 174 -2.05 26.37 -17.17
C GLU A 174 -1.71 25.93 -18.61
N LYS A 175 -0.48 26.23 -19.06
CA LYS A 175 0.02 25.82 -20.38
C LYS A 175 0.07 24.30 -20.55
N ASP A 176 0.34 23.58 -19.46
CA ASP A 176 0.49 22.13 -19.47
C ASP A 176 -0.87 21.42 -19.41
N ILE A 177 -1.86 22.02 -18.75
CA ILE A 177 -3.24 21.51 -18.66
C ILE A 177 -3.83 21.25 -20.04
N ALA A 178 -3.73 22.21 -20.96
CA ALA A 178 -4.26 22.06 -22.32
C ALA A 178 -3.55 20.93 -23.10
N SER A 179 -2.24 20.85 -22.95
CA SER A 179 -1.40 19.81 -23.57
C SER A 179 -1.76 18.41 -23.04
N TYR A 180 -1.89 18.26 -21.72
CA TYR A 180 -2.23 16.99 -21.08
C TYR A 180 -3.66 16.56 -21.37
N THR A 181 -4.62 17.48 -21.38
CA THR A 181 -6.01 17.19 -21.76
C THR A 181 -6.08 16.59 -23.16
N ARG A 182 -5.38 17.20 -24.13
CA ARG A 182 -5.30 16.69 -25.50
C ARG A 182 -4.65 15.31 -25.54
N ARG A 183 -3.55 15.13 -24.81
CA ARG A 183 -2.83 13.86 -24.76
C ARG A 183 -3.67 12.74 -24.16
N ILE A 184 -4.42 12.99 -23.09
CA ILE A 184 -5.35 12.02 -22.51
C ILE A 184 -6.43 11.65 -23.53
N ALA A 185 -7.06 12.63 -24.18
CA ALA A 185 -8.09 12.37 -25.18
C ALA A 185 -7.58 11.51 -26.35
N THR A 186 -6.32 11.71 -26.77
CA THR A 186 -5.66 10.84 -27.76
C THR A 186 -5.45 9.42 -27.24
N ILE A 187 -5.00 9.25 -25.99
CA ILE A 187 -4.73 7.92 -25.40
C ILE A 187 -6.04 7.15 -25.17
N THR A 188 -7.10 7.82 -24.75
CA THR A 188 -8.40 7.19 -24.45
C THR A 188 -9.29 7.02 -25.68
N GLY A 189 -8.90 7.56 -26.83
CA GLY A 189 -9.69 7.53 -28.05
C GLY A 189 -10.95 8.39 -28.01
N ALA A 190 -11.03 9.36 -27.10
CA ALA A 190 -12.19 10.24 -26.94
C ALA A 190 -12.33 11.33 -28.02
N ASN A 191 -11.36 11.43 -28.95
CA ASN A 191 -11.39 12.34 -30.10
C ASN A 191 -11.92 11.65 -31.37
N THR A 192 -13.13 11.10 -31.32
CA THR A 192 -13.88 10.63 -32.51
C THR A 192 -15.20 11.36 -32.63
#